data_AF-A0A0V0S2L2-F1
#
_entry.id   AF-A0A0V0S2L2-F1
#
_cell.length_a   1.000
_cell.length_b   1.000
_cell.length_c   1.000
_cell.angle_alpha   90.00
_cell.angle_beta   90.00
_cell.angle_gamma   90.00
#
_symmetry.space_group_name_H-M   'P 1'
#
loop_
_entity.id
_entity.type
_entity.pdbx_description
1 polymer ?
#
loop_
_entity_poly.entity_id
_entity_poly.type
_entity_poly.pdbx_seq_one_letter_code
_entity_poly.pdbx_strand_id
1 'polypeptide(L)' 'MSAQVAKTKPFMEKIYRYIFQRSATFILVGVIGAFYMERAVDVICDNIFDKVNEGKQFHDLVKKLESEGKV' A
#
# COMPACT_ATOMS: atom_id res chain seq x y z
N MET A 1 -18.70 45.46 8.56
CA MET A 1 -17.39 44.81 8.74
C MET A 1 -17.58 43.31 8.62
N SER A 2 -17.39 42.74 7.43
CA SER A 2 -17.52 41.30 7.20
C SER A 2 -16.25 40.62 7.69
N ALA A 3 -16.29 40.08 8.90
CA ALA A 3 -15.27 39.17 9.37
C ALA A 3 -15.20 38.00 8.39
N GLN A 4 -14.15 37.98 7.56
CA GLN A 4 -13.83 36.86 6.71
C GLN A 4 -13.59 35.65 7.62
N VAL A 5 -14.57 34.76 7.67
CA VAL A 5 -14.40 33.41 8.20
C VAL A 5 -13.27 32.79 7.38
N ALA A 6 -12.11 32.59 8.00
CA ALA A 6 -10.97 31.94 7.39
C ALA A 6 -11.39 30.54 6.92
N LYS A 7 -11.77 30.40 5.64
CA LYS A 7 -12.03 29.10 5.03
C LYS A 7 -10.69 28.36 4.98
N THR A 8 -10.50 27.43 5.91
CA THR A 8 -9.42 26.43 5.82
C THR A 8 -9.49 25.79 4.44
N LYS A 9 -8.43 25.92 3.64
CA LYS A 9 -8.37 25.33 2.30
C LYS A 9 -8.66 23.83 2.38
N PRO A 10 -9.58 23.28 1.56
CA PRO A 10 -9.89 21.86 1.56
C PRO A 10 -8.61 21.04 1.36
N PHE A 11 -8.53 19.88 2.01
CA PHE A 11 -7.34 19.02 1.99
C PHE A 11 -6.85 18.71 0.57
N MET A 12 -7.79 18.50 -0.37
CA MET A 12 -7.49 18.26 -1.78
C MET A 12 -6.80 19.45 -2.47
N GLU A 13 -7.14 20.70 -2.09
CA GLU A 13 -6.45 21.89 -2.62
C GLU A 13 -5.00 21.95 -2.15
N LYS A 14 -4.72 21.48 -0.92
CA LYS A 14 -3.34 21.36 -0.42
C LYS A 14 -2.58 20.28 -1.19
N ILE A 15 -3.17 19.11 -1.38
CA ILE A 15 -2.58 18.02 -2.18
C ILE A 15 -2.26 18.51 -3.59
N TYR A 16 -3.22 19.15 -4.26
CA TYR A 16 -2.99 19.68 -5.60
C TYR A 16 -1.83 20.66 -5.63
N ARG A 17 -1.84 21.66 -4.74
CA ARG A 17 -0.81 22.69 -4.67
C ARG A 17 0.59 22.14 -4.40
N TYR A 18 0.72 21.13 -3.54
CA TYR A 18 2.02 20.62 -3.11
C TYR A 18 2.53 19.45 -3.94
N ILE A 19 1.65 18.60 -4.47
CA ILE A 19 2.03 17.35 -5.13
C ILE A 19 1.82 17.47 -6.65
N PHE A 20 0.65 17.91 -7.08
CA PHE A 20 0.24 17.82 -8.50
C PHE A 20 0.53 19.09 -9.32
N GLN A 21 0.72 20.26 -8.70
CA GLN A 21 0.87 21.54 -9.41
C GLN A 21 2.21 21.67 -10.15
N ARG A 22 3.28 21.02 -9.66
CA ARG A 22 4.61 21.08 -10.28
C ARG A 22 4.98 19.70 -10.83
N SER A 23 5.28 19.61 -12.12
CA SER A 23 5.63 18.34 -12.78
C SER A 23 6.79 17.62 -12.11
N ALA A 24 7.82 18.33 -11.64
CA ALA A 24 8.94 17.73 -10.92
C ALA A 24 8.51 17.06 -9.60
N THR A 25 7.67 17.74 -8.81
CA THR A 25 7.16 17.19 -7.54
C THR A 25 6.17 16.06 -7.78
N PHE A 26 5.36 16.16 -8.83
CA PHE A 26 4.46 15.10 -9.27
C PHE A 26 5.22 13.83 -9.62
N ILE A 27 6.27 13.93 -10.44
CA ILE A 27 7.11 12.78 -10.81
C ILE A 27 7.81 12.21 -9.57
N LEU A 28 8.38 13.07 -8.71
CA LEU A 28 9.05 12.64 -7.48
C LEU A 28 8.11 11.83 -6.58
N VAL A 29 6.92 12.36 -6.29
CA VAL A 29 5.92 11.67 -5.45
C VAL A 29 5.39 10.43 -6.15
N GLY A 30 5.24 10.45 -7.47
CA GLY A 30 4.83 9.29 -8.25
C GLY A 30 5.83 8.14 -8.16
N VAL A 31 7.13 8.41 -8.31
CA VAL A 31 8.20 7.41 -8.19
C VAL A 31 8.27 6.86 -6.77
N ILE A 32 8.29 7.72 -5.75
CA ILE A 32 8.28 7.30 -4.35
C ILE A 32 7.02 6.45 -4.07
N GLY A 33 5.86 6.94 -4.50
CA GLY A 33 4.59 6.26 -4.36
C GLY A 33 4.59 4.88 -5.00
N ALA A 34 5.18 4.74 -6.19
CA ALA A 34 5.30 3.45 -6.87
C ALA A 34 6.13 2.45 -6.07
N PHE A 35 7.29 2.83 -5.53
CA PHE A 35 8.11 1.94 -4.70
C PHE A 35 7.37 1.46 -3.44
N TYR A 36 6.68 2.37 -2.74
CA TYR A 36 5.91 1.98 -1.56
C TYR A 36 4.69 1.13 -1.91
N MET A 37 4.03 1.46 -3.03
CA MET A 37 2.85 0.74 -3.49
C MET A 37 3.19 -0.67 -3.97
N GLU A 38 4.28 -0.86 -4.70
CA GLU A 38 4.82 -2.17 -5.09
C GLU A 38 4.97 -3.07 -3.85
N ARG A 39 5.74 -2.60 -2.85
CA ARG A 39 5.97 -3.38 -1.63
C ARG A 39 4.70 -3.68 -0.85
N ALA A 40 3.78 -2.72 -0.76
CA ALA A 40 2.52 -2.91 -0.05
C ALA A 40 1.61 -3.90 -0.78
N VAL A 41 1.48 -3.77 -2.10
CA VAL A 41 0.64 -4.64 -2.93
C VAL A 41 1.17 -6.07 -2.91
N ASP A 42 2.47 -6.28 -3.07
CA ASP A 42 3.07 -7.63 -2.99
C ASP A 42 2.72 -8.31 -1.67
N VAL A 43 2.98 -7.64 -0.54
CA VAL A 43 2.70 -8.22 0.79
C VAL A 43 1.20 -8.48 0.98
N ILE A 44 0.33 -7.58 0.51
CA ILE A 44 -1.12 -7.77 0.63
C ILE A 44 -1.58 -8.95 -0.24
N CYS A 45 -1.13 -9.00 -1.48
CA CYS A 45 -1.48 -10.04 -2.43
C CYS A 45 -1.01 -11.42 -1.97
N ASP A 46 0.23 -11.54 -1.49
CA ASP A 46 0.78 -12.78 -0.94
C ASP A 46 -0.05 -13.23 0.27
N ASN A 47 -0.36 -12.34 1.21
CA ASN A 47 -1.18 -12.67 2.37
C ASN A 47 -2.60 -13.12 2.00
N ILE A 48 -3.21 -12.50 0.98
CA ILE A 48 -4.52 -12.91 0.48
C ILE A 48 -4.40 -14.28 -0.18
N PHE A 49 -3.36 -14.49 -1.00
CA PHE A 49 -3.14 -15.73 -1.72
C PHE A 49 -2.88 -16.91 -0.78
N ASP A 50 -2.07 -16.70 0.27
CA ASP A 50 -1.77 -17.69 1.30
C ASP A 50 -3.04 -18.08 2.08
N LYS A 51 -3.84 -17.10 2.49
CA LYS A 51 -5.13 -17.37 3.16
C LYS A 51 -6.12 -18.12 2.29
N VAL A 52 -6.19 -17.79 1.00
CA VAL A 52 -7.13 -18.44 0.07
C VAL A 52 -6.68 -19.88 -0.24
N ASN A 53 -5.38 -20.16 -0.22
CA ASN A 53 -4.80 -21.45 -0.59
C ASN A 53 -4.21 -22.21 0.60
N GLU A 54 -4.61 -21.86 1.82
CA GLU A 54 -4.15 -22.49 3.05
C GLU A 54 -4.32 -24.01 2.99
N GLY A 55 -3.25 -24.73 3.35
CA GLY A 55 -3.21 -26.19 3.35
C GLY A 55 -2.97 -26.85 1.99
N LYS A 56 -2.94 -26.07 0.90
CA LYS A 56 -2.57 -26.55 -0.45
C LYS A 56 -1.15 -26.15 -0.83
N GLN A 57 -0.63 -25.09 -0.24
CA GLN A 57 0.69 -24.57 -0.57
C GLN A 57 1.79 -25.50 -0.08
N PHE A 58 2.90 -25.55 -0.82
CA PHE A 58 4.01 -26.45 -0.50
C PHE A 58 4.52 -26.25 0.93
N HIS A 59 4.66 -25.01 1.38
CA HIS A 59 5.15 -24.72 2.73
C HIS A 59 4.16 -25.20 3.82
N ASP A 60 2.86 -25.23 3.56
CA ASP A 60 1.87 -25.79 4.49
C ASP A 60 1.94 -27.32 4.53
N LEU A 61 2.15 -27.95 3.38
CA LEU A 61 2.33 -29.40 3.30
C LEU A 61 3.61 -29.84 4.01
N VAL A 62 4.71 -29.09 3.83
CA VAL A 62 5.97 -29.35 4.55
C VAL A 62 5.79 -29.18 6.05
N LYS A 63 5.22 -28.07 6.52
CA LYS A 63 4.90 -27.86 7.95
C LYS A 63 4.08 -29.01 8.53
N LYS A 64 3.10 -29.49 7.78
CA LYS A 64 2.28 -30.64 8.18
C LYS A 64 3.13 -31.92 8.28
N LEU A 65 3.95 -32.22 7.28
CA LEU A 65 4.80 -33.41 7.27
C LEU A 65 5.85 -33.40 8.38
N GLU A 66 6.48 -32.24 8.64
CA GLU A 66 7.39 -32.03 9.77
C GLU A 66 6.68 -32.26 11.11
N SER A 67 5.45 -31.75 11.26
CA SER A 67 4.66 -31.98 12.47
C SER A 67 4.26 -33.46 12.68
N GLU A 68 4.16 -34.23 11.60
CA GLU A 68 3.85 -35.65 11.61
C GLU A 68 5.11 -36.53 11.79
N GLY A 69 6.32 -35.95 11.85
CA GLY A 69 7.58 -36.68 11.99
C GLY A 69 7.93 -37.56 10.80
N LYS A 70 7.39 -37.24 9.62
CA LYS A 70 7.60 -38.00 8.38
C LYS A 70 8.76 -37.48 7.53
N VAL A 71 9.42 -36.41 7.98
CA VAL A 71 10.61 -35.77 7.41
C VAL A 71 11.46 -35.26 8.57
#